data_AF-A0A8T3MPB8-F1
#
_entry.id   AF-A0A8T3MPB8-F1
#
_cell.length_a   1.000
_cell.length_b   1.000
_cell.length_c   1.000
_cell.angle_alpha   90.00
_cell.angle_beta   90.00
_cell.angle_gamma   90.00
#
_symmetry.space_group_name_H-M   'P 1'
#
loop_
_entity.id
_entity.type
_entity.pdbx_description
1 polymer ?
#
loop_
_entity_poly.entity_id
_entity_poly.type
_entity_poly.pdbx_seq_one_letter_code
_entity_poly.pdbx_strand_id
1 'polypeptide(L)'
;MPSSTSPRIPLERAQYFLARAERLTATERREFDNDLQAAVVFGRSVYHYLQSLAAPANADAGYRAWFRSKKTTLAADPVLEYFRRERDLTLKERSKGVQRRVSMTGHAQLHVSGYAEMTVIRGAPWYRRSPSIVWQDTWATITRPLKRWLHRIAEDLKRRRRNLRGRMSAWQARRRAAREVPSVREFYFADADPEGKDRPAVDLVREYLTRLEVVVRESEASFPLVVG
;
A
#
# COMPACT_ATOMS: atom_id res chain seq x y z
N MET A 1 -24.34 -2.57 40.74
CA MET A 1 -23.31 -1.72 40.10
C MET A 1 -22.46 -2.66 39.28
N PRO A 2 -22.37 -2.56 37.94
CA PRO A 2 -21.56 -3.49 37.16
C PRO A 2 -20.09 -3.33 37.58
N SER A 3 -19.45 -4.44 37.94
CA SER A 3 -18.09 -4.50 38.46
C SER A 3 -17.09 -3.81 37.51
N SER A 4 -16.33 -2.87 38.04
CA SER A 4 -15.54 -1.88 37.28
C SER A 4 -14.19 -2.37 36.77
N THR A 5 -13.93 -3.67 36.77
CA THR A 5 -12.53 -4.15 36.82
C THR A 5 -12.41 -5.48 36.08
N SER A 6 -12.38 -5.42 34.75
CA SER A 6 -12.03 -6.57 33.88
C SER A 6 -10.96 -6.15 32.86
N PRO A 7 -9.97 -7.01 32.55
CA PRO A 7 -8.99 -6.77 31.48
C PRO A 7 -9.66 -6.66 30.09
N ARG A 8 -10.94 -7.06 29.97
CA ARG A 8 -11.75 -6.92 28.77
C ARG A 8 -11.96 -5.48 28.33
N ILE A 9 -12.24 -4.57 29.27
CA ILE A 9 -12.56 -3.17 29.00
C ILE A 9 -11.43 -2.46 28.21
N PRO A 10 -10.16 -2.51 28.64
CA PRO A 10 -9.08 -1.90 27.87
C PRO A 10 -8.87 -2.59 26.51
N LEU A 11 -9.10 -3.90 26.41
CA LEU A 11 -8.99 -4.62 25.13
C LEU A 11 -10.07 -4.18 24.12
N GLU A 12 -11.32 -4.06 24.56
CA GLU A 12 -12.43 -3.57 23.72
C GLU A 12 -12.18 -2.14 23.25
N ARG A 13 -11.65 -1.26 24.11
CA ARG A 13 -11.24 0.09 23.72
C ARG A 13 -10.14 0.05 22.67
N ALA A 14 -9.14 -0.81 22.83
CA ALA A 14 -8.08 -0.96 21.86
C ALA A 14 -8.61 -1.40 20.48
N GLN A 15 -9.51 -2.38 20.47
CA GLN A 15 -10.18 -2.87 19.26
C GLN A 15 -11.03 -1.78 18.60
N TYR A 16 -11.75 -0.97 19.39
CA TYR A 16 -12.52 0.16 18.90
C TYR A 16 -11.65 1.17 18.15
N PHE A 17 -10.52 1.58 18.73
CA PHE A 17 -9.61 2.54 18.09
C PHE A 17 -8.94 1.95 16.85
N LEU A 18 -8.57 0.67 16.86
CA LEU A 18 -8.06 -0.01 15.67
C LEU A 18 -9.11 -0.03 14.55
N ALA A 19 -10.35 -0.40 14.86
CA ALA A 19 -11.44 -0.44 13.88
C ALA A 19 -11.77 0.96 13.33
N ARG A 20 -11.59 2.01 14.14
CA ARG A 20 -11.71 3.40 13.69
C ARG A 20 -10.56 3.76 12.74
N ALA A 21 -9.32 3.43 13.11
CA ALA A 21 -8.14 3.67 12.27
C ALA A 21 -8.24 2.97 10.90
N GLU A 22 -8.79 1.75 10.85
CA GLU A 22 -9.02 0.99 9.62
C GLU A 22 -10.01 1.65 8.64
N ARG A 23 -10.93 2.48 9.15
CA ARG A 23 -11.95 3.17 8.35
C ARG A 23 -11.48 4.52 7.82
N LEU A 24 -10.37 5.04 8.33
CA LEU A 24 -9.80 6.31 7.89
C LEU A 24 -9.19 6.19 6.48
N THR A 25 -8.97 7.33 5.86
CA THR A 25 -8.28 7.44 4.58
C THR A 25 -6.82 7.87 4.80
N ALA A 26 -5.90 7.57 3.88
CA ALA A 26 -4.51 8.00 4.11
C ALA A 26 -4.27 9.52 4.02
N THR A 27 -5.29 10.31 3.65
CA THR A 27 -5.29 11.76 3.81
C THR A 27 -5.42 12.20 5.28
N GLU A 28 -6.01 11.37 6.12
CA GLU A 28 -6.27 11.62 7.55
C GLU A 28 -5.14 11.03 8.41
N ARG A 29 -3.89 11.33 8.03
CA ARG A 29 -2.70 10.72 8.65
C ARG A 29 -2.62 10.99 10.16
N ARG A 30 -3.02 12.17 10.61
CA ARG A 30 -2.94 12.55 12.04
C ARG A 30 -3.96 11.80 12.87
N GLU A 31 -5.19 11.70 12.37
CA GLU A 31 -6.26 10.94 13.00
C GLU A 31 -5.90 9.45 13.04
N PHE A 32 -5.34 8.92 11.94
CA PHE A 32 -4.87 7.55 11.87
C PHE A 32 -3.77 7.25 12.90
N ASP A 33 -2.75 8.12 13.00
CA ASP A 33 -1.66 7.97 13.98
C ASP A 33 -2.20 8.01 15.41
N ASN A 34 -3.09 8.96 15.72
CA ASN A 34 -3.71 9.08 17.04
C ASN A 34 -4.55 7.84 17.41
N ASP A 35 -5.40 7.35 16.50
CA ASP A 35 -6.22 6.17 16.76
C ASP A 35 -5.36 4.90 16.88
N LEU A 36 -4.31 4.76 16.06
CA LEU A 36 -3.39 3.62 16.16
C LEU A 36 -2.59 3.64 17.48
N GLN A 37 -2.10 4.82 17.89
CA GLN A 37 -1.43 4.98 19.19
C GLN A 37 -2.37 4.68 20.35
N ALA A 38 -3.62 5.17 20.29
CA ALA A 38 -4.63 4.86 21.29
C ALA A 38 -4.86 3.34 21.39
N ALA A 39 -4.98 2.65 20.26
CA ALA A 39 -5.13 1.18 20.23
C ALA A 39 -3.96 0.47 20.93
N VAL A 40 -2.71 0.88 20.67
CA VAL A 40 -1.52 0.32 21.33
C VAL A 40 -1.52 0.61 22.84
N VAL A 41 -1.84 1.84 23.24
CA VAL A 41 -1.86 2.26 24.66
C VAL A 41 -2.90 1.46 25.44
N PHE A 42 -4.13 1.33 24.90
CA PHE A 42 -5.19 0.53 25.52
C PHE A 42 -4.88 -0.97 25.49
N GLY A 43 -4.24 -1.49 24.43
CA GLY A 43 -3.80 -2.88 24.43
C GLY A 43 -2.80 -3.15 25.56
N ARG A 44 -1.86 -2.23 25.83
CA ARG A 44 -0.89 -2.40 26.92
C ARG A 44 -1.52 -2.27 28.31
N SER A 45 -2.56 -1.45 28.46
CA SER A 45 -3.25 -1.36 29.76
C SER A 45 -3.89 -2.68 30.16
N VAL A 46 -4.18 -3.59 29.22
CA VAL A 46 -4.55 -4.99 29.52
C VAL A 46 -3.45 -5.68 30.35
N TYR A 47 -2.19 -5.62 29.91
CA TYR A 47 -1.08 -6.25 30.64
C TYR A 47 -0.89 -5.63 32.03
N HIS A 48 -0.90 -4.30 32.13
CA HIS A 48 -0.77 -3.61 33.41
C HIS A 48 -1.92 -3.96 34.36
N TYR A 49 -3.12 -4.11 33.81
CA TYR A 49 -4.28 -4.53 34.56
C TYR A 49 -4.10 -5.95 35.12
N LEU A 50 -3.72 -6.91 34.26
CA LEU A 50 -3.40 -8.28 34.68
C LEU A 50 -2.30 -8.33 35.74
N GLN A 51 -1.27 -7.47 35.60
CA GLN A 51 -0.20 -7.33 36.58
C GLN A 51 -0.71 -6.77 37.91
N SER A 52 -1.58 -5.75 37.86
CA SER A 52 -2.15 -5.12 39.05
C SER A 52 -3.01 -6.10 39.86
N LEU A 53 -3.69 -7.05 39.21
CA LEU A 53 -4.41 -8.12 39.89
C LEU A 53 -3.49 -9.10 40.62
N ALA A 54 -2.27 -9.32 40.11
CA ALA A 54 -1.29 -10.22 40.72
C ALA A 54 -0.43 -9.55 41.80
N ALA A 55 -0.42 -8.22 41.88
CA ALA A 55 0.49 -7.46 42.74
C ALA A 55 0.17 -7.53 44.25
N PRO A 56 -1.11 -7.52 44.69
CA PRO A 56 -1.43 -7.55 46.12
C PRO A 56 -0.94 -8.82 46.82
N ALA A 57 -0.51 -8.68 48.07
CA ALA A 57 -0.05 -9.80 48.90
C ALA A 57 -1.18 -10.81 49.21
N ASN A 58 -2.44 -10.35 49.19
CA ASN A 58 -3.64 -11.16 49.36
C ASN A 58 -4.26 -11.63 48.03
N ALA A 59 -3.63 -11.37 46.88
CA ALA A 59 -4.10 -11.89 45.60
C ALA A 59 -4.11 -13.43 45.59
N ASP A 60 -5.01 -14.02 44.80
CA ASP A 60 -5.08 -15.47 44.64
C ASP A 60 -3.71 -16.05 44.25
N ALA A 61 -3.26 -17.06 44.99
CA ALA A 61 -2.01 -17.75 44.74
C ALA A 61 -2.00 -18.43 43.36
N GLY A 62 -3.15 -18.98 42.94
CA GLY A 62 -3.35 -19.56 41.61
C GLY A 62 -3.14 -18.52 40.51
N TYR A 63 -3.84 -17.38 40.62
CA TYR A 63 -3.68 -16.27 39.69
C TYR A 63 -2.23 -15.75 39.62
N ARG A 64 -1.55 -15.59 40.76
CA ARG A 64 -0.15 -15.12 40.77
C ARG A 64 0.82 -16.10 40.13
N ALA A 65 0.62 -17.40 40.32
CA ALA A 65 1.43 -18.43 39.68
C ALA A 65 1.19 -18.45 38.16
N TRP A 66 -0.08 -18.40 37.75
CA TRP A 66 -0.47 -18.28 36.35
C TRP A 66 0.11 -17.02 35.70
N PHE A 67 -0.04 -15.85 36.33
CA PHE A 67 0.46 -14.58 35.77
C PHE A 67 1.98 -14.59 35.66
N ARG A 68 2.71 -15.16 36.62
CA ARG A 68 4.17 -15.34 36.53
C ARG A 68 4.56 -16.20 35.33
N SER A 69 3.87 -17.31 35.11
CA SER A 69 4.08 -18.16 33.94
C SER A 69 3.70 -17.44 32.63
N LYS A 70 2.59 -16.71 32.60
CA LYS A 70 2.19 -15.98 31.39
C LYS A 70 3.12 -14.84 31.08
N LYS A 71 3.62 -14.11 32.09
CA LYS A 71 4.61 -13.05 31.89
C LYS A 71 5.85 -13.53 31.14
N THR A 72 6.34 -14.76 31.40
CA THR A 72 7.46 -15.32 30.65
C THR A 72 7.06 -15.67 29.21
N THR A 73 5.88 -16.26 29.00
CA THR A 73 5.34 -16.52 27.66
C THR A 73 5.17 -15.24 26.83
N LEU A 74 4.60 -14.19 27.42
CA LEU A 74 4.38 -12.90 26.75
C LEU A 74 5.70 -12.20 26.39
N ALA A 75 6.73 -12.37 27.23
CA ALA A 75 8.06 -11.81 26.95
C ALA A 75 8.83 -12.58 25.88
N ALA A 76 8.48 -13.86 25.65
CA ALA A 76 9.06 -14.68 24.59
C ALA A 76 8.43 -14.41 23.22
N ASP A 77 7.22 -13.83 23.20
CA ASP A 77 6.52 -13.47 21.98
C ASP A 77 7.08 -12.14 21.38
N PRO A 78 7.63 -12.15 20.16
CA PRO A 78 8.26 -10.96 19.59
C PRO A 78 7.32 -9.77 19.38
N VAL A 79 6.05 -10.02 19.02
CA VAL A 79 5.05 -8.98 18.75
C VAL A 79 4.59 -8.34 20.05
N LEU A 80 4.27 -9.17 21.05
CA LEU A 80 3.88 -8.68 22.38
C LEU A 80 5.04 -7.93 23.06
N GLU A 81 6.26 -8.45 22.96
CA GLU A 81 7.45 -7.81 23.51
C GLU A 81 7.78 -6.48 22.82
N TYR A 82 7.60 -6.40 21.49
CA TYR A 82 7.74 -5.16 20.73
C TYR A 82 6.84 -4.05 21.26
N PHE A 83 5.53 -4.30 21.38
CA PHE A 83 4.59 -3.31 21.92
C PHE A 83 4.77 -3.06 23.43
N ARG A 84 5.34 -4.01 24.16
CA ARG A 84 5.79 -3.82 25.55
C ARG A 84 7.02 -2.90 25.64
N ARG A 85 7.82 -2.71 24.59
CA ARG A 85 8.95 -1.76 24.60
C ARG A 85 8.57 -0.41 24.01
N GLU A 86 7.79 -0.38 22.93
CA GLU A 86 7.45 0.83 22.16
C GLU A 86 6.92 2.01 23.00
N ARG A 87 6.09 1.80 24.03
CA ARG A 87 5.59 2.92 24.87
C ARG A 87 6.71 3.64 25.64
N ASP A 88 7.76 2.95 26.06
CA ASP A 88 8.86 3.62 26.77
C ASP A 88 9.56 4.61 25.85
N LEU A 89 9.52 4.35 24.54
CA LEU A 89 9.98 5.27 23.51
C LEU A 89 8.90 6.33 23.27
N THR A 90 7.63 5.99 22.98
CA THR A 90 6.55 6.97 22.72
C THR A 90 6.31 7.99 23.84
N LEU A 91 6.51 7.62 25.12
CA LEU A 91 6.35 8.52 26.26
C LEU A 91 7.60 9.35 26.60
N LYS A 92 8.81 8.89 26.24
CA LYS A 92 10.07 9.59 26.58
C LYS A 92 10.68 10.32 25.39
N GLU A 93 10.47 9.81 24.19
CA GLU A 93 10.94 10.32 22.91
C GLU A 93 9.72 10.52 22.02
N ARG A 94 9.43 11.77 21.66
CA ARG A 94 8.34 12.21 20.77
C ARG A 94 7.78 11.09 19.88
N SER A 95 6.47 10.85 19.97
CA SER A 95 5.67 9.91 19.16
C SER A 95 6.36 9.43 17.88
N LYS A 96 6.73 8.15 17.82
CA LYS A 96 7.27 7.54 16.59
C LYS A 96 6.18 7.55 15.52
N GLY A 97 6.27 8.50 14.61
CA GLY A 97 5.27 8.68 13.56
C GLY A 97 5.31 7.53 12.55
N VAL A 98 4.12 7.08 12.14
CA VAL A 98 3.98 6.07 11.08
C VAL A 98 4.42 6.65 9.72
N GLN A 99 5.24 5.93 8.96
CA GLN A 99 5.77 6.39 7.67
C GLN A 99 5.00 5.78 6.49
N ARG A 100 4.77 6.58 5.45
CA ARG A 100 4.10 6.14 4.21
C ARG A 100 5.14 5.67 3.19
N ARG A 101 4.99 4.46 2.64
CA ARG A 101 5.82 3.96 1.52
C ARG A 101 5.03 3.96 0.21
N VAL A 102 5.61 4.48 -0.88
CA VAL A 102 5.02 4.48 -2.23
C VAL A 102 5.97 3.77 -3.20
N SER A 103 5.55 2.66 -3.80
CA SER A 103 6.34 1.90 -4.78
C SER A 103 5.90 2.20 -6.22
N MET A 104 6.84 2.39 -7.16
CA MET A 104 6.56 2.65 -8.58
C MET A 104 7.29 1.64 -9.48
N THR A 105 6.56 0.99 -10.40
CA THR A 105 7.10 0.00 -11.34
C THR A 105 6.93 0.49 -12.79
N GLY A 106 7.97 0.37 -13.64
CA GLY A 106 7.95 0.84 -15.03
C GLY A 106 8.52 -0.18 -16.03
N HIS A 107 7.96 -0.19 -17.26
CA HIS A 107 8.40 -1.05 -18.38
C HIS A 107 8.64 -0.22 -19.66
N ALA A 108 9.60 -0.62 -20.50
CA ALA A 108 9.95 0.05 -21.77
C ALA A 108 10.09 -0.95 -22.93
N GLN A 109 9.68 -0.56 -24.15
CA GLN A 109 9.85 -1.33 -25.40
C GLN A 109 10.25 -0.40 -26.57
N LEU A 110 11.04 -0.92 -27.52
CA LEU A 110 11.59 -0.24 -28.71
C LEU A 110 11.11 -0.91 -30.01
N HIS A 111 10.84 -0.12 -31.06
CA HIS A 111 10.53 -0.61 -32.42
C HIS A 111 11.42 0.06 -33.46
N VAL A 112 11.91 -0.73 -34.42
CA VAL A 112 12.73 -0.30 -35.57
C VAL A 112 12.03 -0.67 -36.87
N SER A 113 12.09 0.19 -37.89
CA SER A 113 11.60 -0.09 -39.25
C SER A 113 12.57 0.41 -40.31
N GLY A 114 12.85 -0.42 -41.32
CA GLY A 114 13.66 -0.07 -42.50
C GLY A 114 12.81 0.00 -43.78
N TYR A 115 13.32 0.68 -44.81
CA TYR A 115 12.73 0.72 -46.14
C TYR A 115 13.78 0.41 -47.21
N ALA A 116 13.33 -0.09 -48.36
CA ALA A 116 14.16 -0.40 -49.51
C ALA A 116 13.68 0.41 -50.73
N GLU A 117 14.63 0.80 -51.58
CA GLU A 117 14.38 1.52 -52.82
C GLU A 117 14.55 0.58 -54.02
N MET A 118 13.65 0.67 -54.99
CA MET A 118 13.74 -0.10 -56.25
C MET A 118 13.61 0.83 -57.45
N THR A 119 14.56 0.72 -58.38
CA THR A 119 14.52 1.36 -59.69
C THR A 119 13.98 0.37 -60.74
N VAL A 120 12.98 0.82 -61.51
CA VAL A 120 12.34 0.01 -62.55
C VAL A 120 12.88 0.44 -63.92
N ILE A 121 13.44 -0.49 -64.68
CA ILE A 121 13.84 -0.30 -66.08
C ILE A 121 12.92 -1.15 -66.95
N ARG A 122 12.09 -0.55 -67.83
CA ARG A 122 11.55 -1.23 -69.03
C ARG A 122 11.22 -0.28 -70.20
N GLY A 123 11.76 -0.64 -71.37
CA GLY A 123 11.02 -0.84 -72.64
C GLY A 123 10.56 0.38 -73.45
N ALA A 124 11.32 0.69 -74.50
CA ALA A 124 11.05 1.56 -75.66
C ALA A 124 11.57 3.02 -75.60
N PRO A 125 12.35 3.47 -76.62
CA PRO A 125 13.05 4.75 -76.60
C PRO A 125 12.11 5.96 -76.79
N TRP A 126 12.46 7.05 -76.12
CA TRP A 126 11.66 8.26 -75.87
C TRP A 126 11.23 9.06 -77.12
N TYR A 127 11.84 8.83 -78.28
CA TYR A 127 11.62 9.64 -79.49
C TYR A 127 10.42 9.20 -80.36
N ARG A 128 9.69 8.13 -80.00
CA ARG A 128 8.50 7.65 -80.74
C ARG A 128 7.17 7.90 -80.04
N ARG A 129 7.14 8.64 -78.92
CA ARG A 129 5.91 8.89 -78.14
C ARG A 129 5.28 10.24 -78.51
N SER A 130 3.95 10.30 -78.55
CA SER A 130 3.19 11.54 -78.72
C SER A 130 3.58 12.56 -77.64
N PRO A 131 3.75 13.86 -77.98
CA PRO A 131 4.10 14.90 -77.01
C PRO A 131 3.14 14.98 -75.81
N SER A 132 1.84 14.70 -76.03
CA SER A 132 0.85 14.70 -74.94
C SER A 132 1.06 13.53 -73.97
N ILE A 133 1.54 12.38 -74.45
CA ILE A 133 1.88 11.21 -73.63
C ILE A 133 3.17 11.47 -72.86
N VAL A 134 4.17 12.09 -73.49
CA VAL A 134 5.41 12.51 -72.81
C VAL A 134 5.11 13.53 -71.71
N TRP A 135 4.22 14.49 -71.97
CA TRP A 135 3.79 15.47 -70.97
C TRP A 135 3.00 14.85 -69.82
N GLN A 136 2.10 13.92 -70.11
CA GLN A 136 1.36 13.18 -69.07
C GLN A 136 2.28 12.26 -68.27
N ASP A 137 3.25 11.60 -68.90
CA ASP A 137 4.23 10.75 -68.22
C ASP A 137 5.19 11.58 -67.37
N THR A 138 5.69 12.73 -67.84
CA THR A 138 6.54 13.62 -67.03
C THR A 138 5.77 14.24 -65.88
N TRP A 139 4.55 14.72 -66.13
CA TRP A 139 3.68 15.23 -65.06
C TRP A 139 3.32 14.14 -64.04
N ALA A 140 3.03 12.92 -64.48
CA ALA A 140 2.83 11.78 -63.59
C ALA A 140 4.11 11.43 -62.83
N THR A 141 5.28 11.50 -63.46
CA THR A 141 6.58 11.21 -62.82
C THR A 141 6.95 12.26 -61.78
N ILE A 142 6.58 13.52 -61.99
CA ILE A 142 6.80 14.63 -61.04
C ILE A 142 5.77 14.61 -59.90
N THR A 143 4.50 14.30 -60.19
CA THR A 143 3.42 14.36 -59.19
C THR A 143 3.30 13.09 -58.34
N ARG A 144 3.73 11.92 -58.83
CA ARG A 144 3.78 10.65 -58.06
C ARG A 144 4.65 10.73 -56.80
N PRO A 145 5.89 11.25 -56.81
CA PRO A 145 6.69 11.38 -55.59
C PRO A 145 6.06 12.37 -54.62
N LEU A 146 5.46 13.46 -55.11
CA LEU A 146 4.78 14.46 -54.28
C LEU A 146 3.55 13.87 -53.57
N LYS A 147 2.70 13.11 -54.29
CA LYS A 147 1.54 12.42 -53.69
C LYS A 147 1.98 11.36 -52.68
N ARG A 148 3.05 10.60 -52.96
CA ARG A 148 3.60 9.62 -52.01
C ARG A 148 4.21 10.28 -50.77
N TRP A 149 4.82 11.45 -50.92
CA TRP A 149 5.37 12.24 -49.82
C TRP A 149 4.26 12.82 -48.94
N LEU A 150 3.22 13.41 -49.54
CA LEU A 150 2.04 13.90 -48.82
C LEU A 150 1.29 12.77 -48.10
N HIS A 151 1.17 11.59 -48.69
CA HIS A 151 0.55 10.44 -48.02
C HIS A 151 1.39 9.95 -46.83
N ARG A 152 2.73 9.92 -46.97
CA ARG A 152 3.64 9.61 -45.87
C ARG A 152 3.53 10.62 -44.73
N ILE A 153 3.46 11.92 -45.03
CA ILE A 153 3.23 12.97 -44.03
C ILE A 153 1.88 12.81 -43.34
N ALA A 154 0.82 12.53 -44.10
CA ALA A 154 -0.50 12.31 -43.55
C ALA A 154 -0.56 11.07 -42.64
N GLU A 155 0.15 10.00 -42.99
CA GLU A 155 0.31 8.81 -42.15
C GLU A 155 1.11 9.11 -40.88
N ASP A 156 2.22 9.85 -40.98
CA ASP A 156 3.03 10.23 -39.82
C ASP A 156 2.25 11.13 -38.86
N LEU A 157 1.48 12.08 -39.38
CA LEU A 157 0.58 12.90 -38.56
C LEU A 157 -0.52 12.05 -37.89
N LYS A 158 -1.08 11.06 -38.60
CA LYS A 158 -2.04 10.10 -38.02
C LYS A 158 -1.41 9.23 -36.94
N ARG A 159 -0.16 8.77 -37.11
CA ARG A 159 0.61 8.02 -36.11
C ARG A 159 0.89 8.88 -34.89
N ARG A 160 1.36 10.12 -35.08
CA ARG A 160 1.58 11.09 -33.99
C ARG A 160 0.31 11.37 -33.21
N ARG A 161 -0.84 11.58 -33.87
CA ARG A 161 -2.13 11.77 -33.20
C ARG A 161 -2.57 10.55 -32.40
N ARG A 162 -2.40 9.32 -32.93
CA ARG A 162 -2.70 8.08 -32.19
C ARG A 162 -1.80 7.92 -30.97
N ASN A 163 -0.50 8.19 -31.10
CA ASN A 163 0.43 8.15 -29.98
C ASN A 163 0.09 9.21 -28.92
N LEU A 164 -0.29 10.43 -29.32
CA LEU A 164 -0.74 11.47 -28.39
C LEU A 164 -2.04 11.10 -27.67
N ARG A 165 -3.02 10.52 -28.38
CA ARG A 165 -4.26 10.01 -27.76
C ARG A 165 -3.97 8.87 -26.79
N GLY A 166 -3.09 7.94 -27.15
CA GLY A 166 -2.63 6.86 -26.27
C GLY A 166 -1.89 7.38 -25.04
N ARG A 167 -1.05 8.42 -25.18
CA ARG A 167 -0.38 9.08 -24.05
C ARG A 167 -1.37 9.82 -23.16
N MET A 168 -2.38 10.49 -23.74
CA MET A 168 -3.42 11.15 -22.97
C MET A 168 -4.32 10.15 -22.23
N SER A 169 -4.72 9.05 -22.87
CA SER A 169 -5.51 8.01 -22.19
C SER A 169 -4.72 7.31 -21.10
N ALA A 170 -3.42 7.02 -21.33
CA ALA A 170 -2.53 6.49 -20.32
C ALA A 170 -2.28 7.48 -19.18
N TRP A 171 -2.13 8.78 -19.48
CA TRP A 171 -2.01 9.82 -18.47
C TRP A 171 -3.31 9.97 -17.67
N GLN A 172 -4.48 9.94 -18.32
CA GLN A 172 -5.78 9.96 -17.63
C GLN A 172 -5.98 8.70 -16.78
N ALA A 173 -5.60 7.52 -17.27
CA ALA A 173 -5.63 6.27 -16.51
C ALA A 173 -4.70 6.33 -15.30
N ARG A 174 -3.47 6.84 -15.45
CA ARG A 174 -2.54 7.11 -14.34
C ARG A 174 -3.12 8.11 -13.34
N ARG A 175 -3.82 9.14 -13.81
CA ARG A 175 -4.44 10.15 -12.95
C ARG A 175 -5.68 9.62 -12.22
N ARG A 176 -6.37 8.63 -12.80
CA ARG A 176 -7.47 7.88 -12.14
C ARG A 176 -6.93 6.82 -11.17
N ALA A 177 -5.85 6.12 -11.50
CA ALA A 177 -5.15 5.22 -10.59
C ALA A 177 -4.52 5.99 -9.41
N ALA A 178 -3.96 7.18 -9.65
CA ALA A 178 -3.50 8.08 -8.59
C ALA A 178 -4.67 8.70 -7.77
N ARG A 179 -5.92 8.48 -8.17
CA ARG A 179 -7.13 8.80 -7.40
C ARG A 179 -7.68 7.61 -6.62
N GLU A 180 -7.05 6.41 -6.69
CA GLU A 180 -7.27 5.40 -5.66
C GLU A 180 -6.88 6.05 -4.34
N VAL A 181 -7.87 6.22 -3.47
CA VAL A 181 -7.70 6.84 -2.16
C VAL A 181 -6.61 6.04 -1.47
N PRO A 182 -5.46 6.66 -1.14
CA PRO A 182 -4.36 5.89 -0.60
C PRO A 182 -4.84 5.15 0.64
N SER A 183 -4.59 3.85 0.64
CA SER A 183 -5.17 2.97 1.65
C SER A 183 -4.31 3.06 2.90
N VAL A 184 -4.94 2.87 4.06
CA VAL A 184 -4.26 2.86 5.36
C VAL A 184 -3.14 1.81 5.44
N ARG A 185 -3.14 0.81 4.55
CA ARG A 185 -2.09 -0.22 4.43
C ARG A 185 -0.76 0.28 3.88
N GLU A 186 -0.68 1.54 3.47
CA GLU A 186 0.58 2.19 3.04
C GLU A 186 1.43 2.67 4.23
N PHE A 187 0.89 2.57 5.46
CA PHE A 187 1.51 3.04 6.68
C PHE A 187 2.23 1.92 7.44
N TYR A 188 3.52 2.13 7.71
CA TYR A 188 4.42 1.20 8.39
C TYR A 188 5.03 1.86 9.64
N PHE A 189 5.26 1.08 10.70
CA PHE A 189 6.07 1.55 11.81
C PHE A 189 7.47 1.91 11.30
N ALA A 190 8.09 2.94 11.89
CA ALA A 190 9.41 3.42 11.47
C ALA A 190 10.51 2.38 11.72
N ASP A 191 10.29 1.50 12.70
CA ASP A 191 11.17 0.39 13.04
C ASP A 191 10.84 -0.85 12.21
N ALA A 192 11.83 -1.72 12.03
CA ALA A 192 11.62 -3.00 11.38
C ALA A 192 10.59 -3.83 12.17
N ASP A 193 9.66 -4.48 11.45
CA ASP A 193 8.72 -5.46 12.00
C ASP A 193 9.46 -6.44 12.92
N PRO A 194 8.99 -6.70 14.16
CA PRO A 194 9.65 -7.62 15.08
C PRO A 194 9.84 -9.03 14.52
N GLU A 195 9.04 -9.42 13.52
CA GLU A 195 9.18 -10.71 12.83
C GLU A 195 9.84 -10.58 11.44
N GLY A 196 10.28 -9.38 11.05
CA GLY A 196 10.97 -9.13 9.78
C GLY A 196 10.10 -9.27 8.53
N LYS A 197 8.76 -9.31 8.69
CA LYS A 197 7.81 -9.60 7.61
C LYS A 197 7.36 -8.38 6.81
N ASP A 198 7.87 -7.18 7.13
CA ASP A 198 7.53 -5.91 6.50
C ASP A 198 6.01 -5.72 6.35
N ARG A 199 5.27 -5.82 7.47
CA ARG A 199 3.81 -5.70 7.48
C ARG A 199 3.33 -4.27 7.75
N PRO A 200 2.15 -3.89 7.23
CA PRO A 200 1.50 -2.63 7.58
C PRO A 200 1.27 -2.50 9.10
N ALA A 201 1.35 -1.28 9.61
CA ALA A 201 1.23 -1.00 11.04
C ALA A 201 -0.11 -1.48 11.63
N VAL A 202 -1.20 -1.33 10.86
CA VAL A 202 -2.53 -1.82 11.23
C VAL A 202 -2.57 -3.32 11.43
N ASP A 203 -1.92 -4.08 10.54
CA ASP A 203 -1.93 -5.54 10.60
C ASP A 203 -1.12 -6.04 11.81
N LEU A 204 -0.01 -5.37 12.11
CA LEU A 204 0.80 -5.67 13.31
C LEU A 204 0.03 -5.39 14.60
N VAL A 205 -0.70 -4.26 14.69
CA VAL A 205 -1.55 -3.95 15.85
C VAL A 205 -2.74 -4.91 15.95
N ARG A 206 -3.35 -5.31 14.83
CA ARG A 206 -4.43 -6.31 14.82
C ARG A 206 -3.97 -7.64 15.39
N GLU A 207 -2.80 -8.10 14.96
CA GLU A 207 -2.20 -9.32 15.46
C GLU A 207 -1.87 -9.23 16.95
N TYR A 208 -1.28 -8.11 17.39
CA TYR A 208 -1.04 -7.83 18.80
C TYR A 208 -2.32 -7.94 19.65
N LEU A 209 -3.42 -7.29 19.23
CA LEU A 209 -4.69 -7.36 19.95
C LEU A 209 -5.32 -8.75 19.92
N THR A 210 -5.13 -9.50 18.82
CA THR A 210 -5.60 -10.89 18.71
C THR A 210 -4.86 -11.81 19.69
N ARG A 211 -3.54 -11.63 19.85
CA ARG A 211 -2.75 -12.37 20.84
C ARG A 211 -3.14 -11.99 22.27
N LEU A 212 -3.44 -10.72 22.53
CA LEU A 212 -3.97 -10.28 23.84
C LEU A 212 -5.35 -10.85 24.16
N GLU A 213 -6.24 -10.95 23.16
CA GLU A 213 -7.58 -11.55 23.32
C GLU A 213 -7.50 -12.99 23.85
N VAL A 214 -6.55 -13.79 23.36
CA VAL A 214 -6.31 -15.15 23.87
C VAL A 214 -5.95 -15.12 25.35
N VAL A 215 -5.04 -14.22 25.75
CA VAL A 215 -4.59 -14.09 27.14
C VAL A 215 -5.72 -13.65 28.06
N VAL A 216 -6.53 -12.68 27.61
CA VAL A 216 -7.70 -12.20 28.35
C VAL A 216 -8.72 -13.31 28.54
N ARG A 217 -9.07 -14.03 27.46
CA ARG A 217 -9.99 -15.19 27.52
C ARG A 217 -9.50 -16.27 28.47
N GLU A 218 -8.22 -16.64 28.39
CA GLU A 218 -7.64 -17.62 29.30
C GLU A 218 -7.71 -17.16 30.76
N SER A 219 -7.47 -15.87 31.02
CA SER A 219 -7.57 -15.29 32.35
C SER A 219 -9.00 -15.37 32.89
N GLU A 220 -10.00 -15.00 32.08
CA GLU A 220 -11.42 -15.01 32.47
C GLU A 220 -11.96 -16.43 32.65
N ALA A 221 -11.49 -17.38 31.86
CA ALA A 221 -11.88 -18.79 31.97
C ALA A 221 -11.28 -19.46 33.21
N SER A 222 -10.03 -19.15 33.55
CA SER A 222 -9.31 -19.77 34.67
C SER A 222 -9.60 -19.08 36.00
N PHE A 223 -9.85 -17.78 35.94
CA PHE A 223 -10.11 -16.92 37.09
C PHE A 223 -11.31 -16.05 36.74
N PRO A 224 -12.54 -16.61 36.86
CA PRO A 224 -13.73 -15.79 36.75
C PRO A 224 -13.64 -14.77 37.88
N LEU A 225 -13.15 -13.57 37.54
CA LEU A 225 -13.07 -12.43 38.43
C LEU A 225 -14.45 -12.35 39.08
N VAL A 226 -14.49 -12.53 40.39
CA VAL A 226 -15.72 -12.63 41.17
C VAL A 226 -16.60 -11.44 40.77
N VAL A 227 -17.59 -11.72 39.92
CA VAL A 227 -18.67 -10.80 39.60
C VAL A 227 -19.56 -10.83 40.84
N GLY A 228 -19.11 -10.12 41.87
CA GLY A 228 -19.92 -9.70 43.02
C GLY A 228 -20.40 -8.28 42.78
#